data_AF-A0A143PRN3-F1
#
_entry.id   AF-A0A143PRN3-F1
#
_cell.length_a   1.000
_cell.length_b   1.000
_cell.length_c   1.000
_cell.angle_alpha   90.00
_cell.angle_beta   90.00
_cell.angle_gamma   90.00
#
_symmetry.space_group_name_H-M   'P 1'
#
loop_
_entity.id
_entity.type
_entity.pdbx_description
1 polymer ?
#
loop_
_entity_poly.entity_id
_entity_poly.type
_entity_poly.pdbx_seq_one_letter_code
_entity_poly.pdbx_strand_id
1 'polypeptide(L)'
;MVETVVHAAFMKAAGFITPGTPVEFTGAQYQDFKGTREFVRAHRATLALKIGARNIADLAGTRRHADLWRVLVGPQAVTDLLPLYANYADRFLEIIVAPKTFRLLRTVIERQEPHQDVNVSNVAEAMDALMKVHDEGYSLAAARIRELRKERGWVEVPLSAAARSLTKPAPFNPEAANNDKALRLWLHGAPGSPLVHERLELMSPLRPTELGEAPEVFLVASQESSRSAMPTLMCRSHIDATCSTLDNAASMGDKEGRGAAQR
;
A
#
# COMPACT_ATOMS: atom_id res chain seq x y z
N MET A 1 -3.21 5.89 0.63
CA MET A 1 -2.46 6.82 -0.26
C MET A 1 -3.21 8.13 -0.50
N VAL A 2 -4.54 8.12 -0.58
CA VAL A 2 -5.38 9.33 -0.73
C VAL A 2 -5.17 10.30 0.44
N GLU A 3 -4.98 9.77 1.64
CA GLU A 3 -4.63 10.51 2.87
C GLU A 3 -3.36 11.34 2.70
N THR A 4 -2.35 10.79 2.03
CA THR A 4 -1.07 11.45 1.78
C THR A 4 -1.25 12.74 0.97
N VAL A 5 -2.28 12.81 0.11
CA VAL A 5 -2.62 14.02 -0.66
C VAL A 5 -3.09 15.14 0.27
N VAL A 6 -4.03 14.83 1.17
CA VAL A 6 -4.53 15.80 2.18
C VAL A 6 -3.40 16.22 3.10
N HIS A 7 -2.60 15.26 3.58
CA HIS A 7 -1.47 15.53 4.46
C HIS A 7 -0.44 16.45 3.80
N ALA A 8 -0.14 16.25 2.51
CA ALA A 8 0.78 17.11 1.76
C ALA A 8 0.28 18.56 1.68
N ALA A 9 -0.99 18.74 1.32
CA ALA A 9 -1.60 20.06 1.27
C ALA A 9 -1.66 20.71 2.66
N PHE A 10 -2.10 19.97 3.68
CA PHE A 10 -2.16 20.45 5.05
C PHE A 10 -0.81 20.90 5.58
N MET A 11 0.24 20.08 5.43
CA MET A 11 1.57 20.42 5.95
C MET A 11 2.16 21.65 5.26
N LYS A 12 1.80 21.89 3.99
CA LYS A 12 2.17 23.12 3.29
C LYS A 12 1.39 24.32 3.80
N ALA A 13 0.06 24.20 3.88
CA ALA A 13 -0.86 25.20 4.42
C ALA A 13 -0.48 25.65 5.85
N ALA A 14 -0.17 24.70 6.73
CA ALA A 14 0.24 24.98 8.10
C ALA A 14 1.70 25.49 8.23
N GLY A 15 2.43 25.65 7.12
CA GLY A 15 3.76 26.24 7.10
C GLY A 15 4.91 25.30 7.51
N PHE A 16 4.67 23.99 7.60
CA PHE A 16 5.74 23.01 7.86
C PHE A 16 6.64 22.76 6.63
N ILE A 17 6.17 23.12 5.43
CA ILE A 17 6.91 22.95 4.17
C ILE A 17 7.33 24.32 3.62
N THR A 18 8.61 24.65 3.79
CA THR A 18 9.20 25.89 3.27
C THR A 18 9.23 25.88 1.73
N PRO A 19 8.87 27.00 1.05
CA PRO A 19 9.03 27.13 -0.41
C PRO A 19 10.43 26.76 -0.89
N GLY A 20 10.52 26.08 -2.04
CA GLY A 20 11.80 25.64 -2.62
C GLY A 20 12.44 24.43 -1.94
N THR A 21 11.85 23.88 -0.87
CA THR A 21 12.36 22.64 -0.26
C THR A 21 12.19 21.48 -1.24
N PRO A 22 13.24 20.66 -1.48
CA PRO A 22 13.15 19.53 -2.39
C PRO A 22 12.03 18.55 -1.98
N VAL A 23 11.21 18.17 -2.96
CA VAL A 23 10.18 17.14 -2.82
C VAL A 23 10.72 15.87 -3.48
N GLU A 24 10.75 14.79 -2.72
CA GLU A 24 11.26 13.48 -3.13
C GLU A 24 10.27 12.39 -2.73
N PHE A 25 10.50 11.16 -3.18
CA PHE A 25 9.76 10.01 -2.68
C PHE A 25 10.70 8.84 -2.40
N THR A 26 10.26 7.95 -1.54
CA THR A 26 10.91 6.65 -1.31
C THR A 26 9.85 5.58 -1.12
N GLY A 27 10.26 4.33 -0.90
CA GLY A 27 9.33 3.27 -0.51
C GLY A 27 8.68 3.57 0.84
N ALA A 28 7.67 2.79 1.22
CA ALA A 28 7.05 2.93 2.53
C ALA A 28 8.09 2.89 3.68
N GLN A 29 7.89 3.75 4.68
CA GLN A 29 8.84 3.94 5.80
C GLN A 29 8.29 3.58 7.18
N TYR A 30 6.97 3.48 7.32
CA TYR A 30 6.31 3.13 8.57
C TYR A 30 5.51 1.85 8.37
N GLN A 31 5.43 1.06 9.43
CA GLN A 31 4.71 -0.21 9.44
C GLN A 31 4.12 -0.44 10.83
N ASP A 32 2.83 -0.73 10.89
CA ASP A 32 2.07 -0.96 12.13
C ASP A 32 2.41 -2.30 12.81
N PHE A 33 2.63 -3.36 12.02
CA PHE A 33 2.90 -4.72 12.51
C PHE A 33 3.94 -5.44 11.68
N LYS A 34 4.75 -6.29 12.29
CA LYS A 34 5.65 -7.19 11.56
C LYS A 34 4.86 -8.31 10.88
N GLY A 35 5.32 -8.74 9.70
CA GLY A 35 4.77 -9.90 9.02
C GLY A 35 5.06 -11.20 9.78
N THR A 36 4.46 -12.28 9.30
CA THR A 36 4.73 -13.64 9.76
C THR A 36 5.58 -14.37 8.71
N ARG A 37 5.89 -15.65 8.94
CA ARG A 37 6.62 -16.48 7.96
C ARG A 37 5.79 -16.75 6.69
N GLU A 38 4.47 -16.76 6.81
CA GLU A 38 3.54 -17.11 5.72
C GLU A 38 2.93 -15.88 5.03
N PHE A 39 2.81 -14.79 5.78
CA PHE A 39 2.17 -13.56 5.32
C PHE A 39 3.11 -12.39 5.50
N VAL A 40 3.28 -11.64 4.42
CA VAL A 40 3.97 -10.36 4.45
C VAL A 40 2.96 -9.24 4.66
N ARG A 41 3.48 -8.08 5.08
CA ARG A 41 2.67 -6.89 5.33
C ARG A 41 2.88 -5.96 4.16
N ALA A 42 1.85 -5.80 3.34
CA ALA A 42 1.87 -4.89 2.20
C ALA A 42 1.36 -3.52 2.64
N HIS A 43 2.05 -2.46 2.22
CA HIS A 43 1.71 -1.12 2.65
C HIS A 43 0.52 -0.58 1.84
N ARG A 44 -0.51 -0.08 2.54
CA ARG A 44 -1.57 0.68 1.88
C ARG A 44 -1.07 2.01 1.34
N ALA A 45 -0.06 2.57 1.99
CA ALA A 45 0.70 3.70 1.52
C ALA A 45 2.02 3.21 0.91
N THR A 46 1.99 2.87 -0.38
CA THR A 46 3.13 2.28 -1.09
C THR A 46 4.35 3.19 -1.20
N LEU A 47 4.16 4.49 -1.05
CA LEU A 47 5.19 5.51 -1.18
C LEU A 47 5.19 6.45 0.02
N ALA A 48 6.39 6.79 0.47
CA ALA A 48 6.61 7.84 1.45
C ALA A 48 7.01 9.14 0.74
N LEU A 49 6.28 10.22 1.01
CA LEU A 49 6.61 11.56 0.54
C LEU A 49 7.71 12.15 1.42
N LYS A 50 8.79 12.61 0.78
CA LYS A 50 9.92 13.25 1.44
C LYS A 50 9.99 14.75 1.11
N ILE A 51 10.27 15.55 2.13
CA ILE A 51 10.46 16.99 2.05
C ILE A 51 11.81 17.30 2.71
N GLY A 52 12.80 17.74 1.92
CA GLY A 52 14.15 18.03 2.43
C GLY A 52 14.78 16.81 3.11
N ALA A 53 14.76 15.65 2.43
CA ALA A 53 15.23 14.34 2.89
C ALA A 53 14.46 13.67 4.04
N ARG A 54 13.50 14.36 4.67
CA ARG A 54 12.69 13.83 5.79
C ARG A 54 11.33 13.34 5.31
N ASN A 55 10.76 12.31 5.94
CA ASN A 55 9.36 11.97 5.71
C ASN A 55 8.47 13.16 6.09
N ILE A 56 7.39 13.37 5.34
CA ILE A 56 6.43 14.44 5.63
C ILE A 56 5.88 14.39 7.07
N ALA A 57 5.62 13.19 7.61
CA ALA A 57 5.14 13.05 8.99
C ALA A 57 6.20 13.55 9.98
N ASP A 58 7.48 13.26 9.73
CA ASP A 58 8.57 13.65 10.61
C ASP A 58 8.73 15.17 10.69
N LEU A 59 8.22 15.96 9.73
CA LEU A 59 8.27 17.43 9.78
C LEU A 59 7.52 18.01 10.98
N ALA A 60 6.41 17.36 11.41
CA ALA A 60 5.66 17.76 12.61
C ALA A 60 6.53 17.66 13.88
N GLY A 61 7.56 16.81 13.86
CA GLY A 61 8.45 16.56 14.98
C GLY A 61 7.78 15.71 16.07
N THR A 62 8.46 14.63 16.47
CA THR A 62 7.92 13.64 17.43
C THR A 62 7.66 14.17 18.83
N ARG A 63 8.20 15.34 19.19
CA ARG A 63 8.04 15.97 20.51
C ARG A 63 7.18 17.22 20.51
N ARG A 64 7.32 18.09 19.51
CA ARG A 64 6.64 19.40 19.49
C ARG A 64 5.17 19.28 19.06
N HIS A 65 4.89 18.49 18.04
CA HIS A 65 3.53 18.22 17.59
C HIS A 65 3.31 16.71 17.52
N ALA A 66 3.45 16.03 18.68
CA ALA A 66 3.40 14.57 18.78
C ALA A 66 2.07 13.99 18.26
N ASP A 67 0.94 14.64 18.55
CA ASP A 67 -0.37 14.18 18.07
C ASP A 67 -0.52 14.37 16.56
N LEU A 68 -0.06 15.50 16.02
CA LEU A 68 -0.02 15.70 14.56
C LEU A 68 0.85 14.63 13.90
N TRP A 69 2.04 14.34 14.45
CA TRP A 69 2.91 13.27 13.97
C TRP A 69 2.17 11.92 13.95
N ARG A 70 1.45 11.56 15.02
CA ARG A 70 0.67 10.30 15.08
C ARG A 70 -0.43 10.25 14.02
N VAL A 71 -1.18 11.34 13.83
CA VAL A 71 -2.22 11.42 12.80
C VAL A 71 -1.62 11.28 11.39
N LEU A 72 -0.45 11.87 11.14
CA LEU A 72 0.24 11.78 9.85
C LEU A 72 0.86 10.40 9.58
N VAL A 73 1.38 9.73 10.61
CA VAL A 73 1.98 8.38 10.51
C VAL A 73 0.91 7.31 10.33
N GLY A 74 -0.22 7.41 11.04
CA GLY A 74 -1.25 6.37 11.09
C GLY A 74 -1.59 5.81 9.70
N PRO A 75 -2.10 6.62 8.76
CA PRO A 75 -2.41 6.18 7.41
C PRO A 75 -1.22 5.64 6.60
N GLN A 76 0.00 6.09 6.89
CA GLN A 76 1.21 5.60 6.22
C GLN A 76 1.67 4.24 6.75
N ALA A 77 1.40 3.96 8.02
CA ALA A 77 1.83 2.74 8.70
C ALA A 77 0.87 1.56 8.47
N VAL A 78 -0.37 1.81 8.02
CA VAL A 78 -1.37 0.75 7.81
C VAL A 78 -0.88 -0.22 6.75
N THR A 79 -0.84 -1.50 7.14
CA THR A 79 -0.48 -2.59 6.22
C THR A 79 -1.54 -3.69 6.22
N ASP A 80 -1.65 -4.42 5.11
CA ASP A 80 -2.53 -5.58 4.95
C ASP A 80 -1.70 -6.88 4.98
N LEU A 81 -2.26 -7.95 5.54
CA LEU A 81 -1.66 -9.28 5.48
C LEU A 81 -1.89 -9.87 4.09
N LEU A 82 -0.81 -10.04 3.34
CA LEU A 82 -0.85 -10.64 2.02
C LEU A 82 0.00 -11.92 1.98
N PRO A 83 -0.46 -12.97 1.29
CA PRO A 83 0.42 -14.06 0.89
C PRO A 83 1.62 -13.54 0.08
N LEU A 84 2.75 -14.23 0.14
CA LEU A 84 4.00 -13.81 -0.52
C LEU A 84 3.84 -13.46 -2.02
N TYR A 85 3.02 -14.22 -2.75
CA TYR A 85 2.80 -13.98 -4.18
C TYR A 85 2.02 -12.68 -4.47
N ALA A 86 1.10 -12.30 -3.59
CA ALA A 86 0.31 -11.08 -3.72
C ALA A 86 1.16 -9.83 -3.49
N ASN A 87 2.12 -9.91 -2.57
CA ASN A 87 3.10 -8.85 -2.36
C ASN A 87 4.05 -8.64 -3.56
N TYR A 88 4.33 -9.69 -4.33
CA TYR A 88 5.08 -9.56 -5.58
C TYR A 88 4.30 -8.73 -6.61
N ALA A 89 2.99 -8.98 -6.74
CA ALA A 89 2.10 -8.20 -7.59
C ALA A 89 2.04 -6.72 -7.19
N ASP A 90 1.83 -6.43 -5.91
CA ASP A 90 1.83 -5.06 -5.38
C ASP A 90 3.12 -4.33 -5.77
N ARG A 91 4.29 -4.98 -5.60
CA ARG A 91 5.57 -4.34 -5.94
C ARG A 91 5.68 -3.88 -7.39
N PHE A 92 5.07 -4.60 -8.36
CA PHE A 92 5.04 -4.13 -9.75
C PHE A 92 4.16 -2.91 -9.92
N LEU A 93 2.99 -2.90 -9.29
CA LEU A 93 2.10 -1.75 -9.28
C LEU A 93 2.84 -0.52 -8.74
N GLU A 94 3.50 -0.64 -7.58
CA GLU A 94 4.26 0.44 -6.94
C GLU A 94 5.26 1.10 -7.90
N ILE A 95 6.07 0.28 -8.56
CA ILE A 95 7.11 0.77 -9.49
C ILE A 95 6.48 1.53 -10.66
N ILE A 96 5.36 1.04 -11.18
CA ILE A 96 4.69 1.61 -12.35
C ILE A 96 3.99 2.94 -12.00
N VAL A 97 3.29 2.98 -10.86
CA VAL A 97 2.51 4.17 -10.48
C VAL A 97 3.39 5.27 -9.87
N ALA A 98 4.53 4.91 -9.28
CA ALA A 98 5.35 5.84 -8.51
C ALA A 98 5.69 7.16 -9.21
N PRO A 99 6.17 7.19 -10.48
CA PRO A 99 6.51 8.45 -11.14
C PRO A 99 5.30 9.37 -11.34
N LYS A 100 4.12 8.81 -11.66
CA LYS A 100 2.88 9.58 -11.85
C LYS A 100 2.35 10.08 -10.51
N THR A 101 2.30 9.22 -9.49
CA THR A 101 1.90 9.57 -8.12
C THR A 101 2.79 10.66 -7.53
N PHE A 102 4.11 10.56 -7.74
CA PHE A 102 5.05 11.58 -7.28
C PHE A 102 4.78 12.95 -7.93
N ARG A 103 4.59 13.00 -9.25
CA ARG A 103 4.26 14.25 -9.94
C ARG A 103 2.97 14.88 -9.40
N LEU A 104 1.95 14.07 -9.14
CA LEU A 104 0.69 14.54 -8.54
C LEU A 104 0.92 15.16 -7.16
N LEU A 105 1.59 14.45 -6.25
CA LEU A 105 1.88 14.96 -4.91
C LEU A 105 2.71 16.25 -4.94
N ARG A 106 3.69 16.32 -5.86
CA ARG A 106 4.48 17.55 -6.05
C ARG A 106 3.60 18.71 -6.50
N THR A 107 2.72 18.50 -7.48
CA THR A 107 1.78 19.53 -7.94
C THR A 107 0.84 20.00 -6.83
N VAL A 108 0.39 19.11 -5.94
CA VAL A 108 -0.42 19.50 -4.78
C VAL A 108 0.33 20.47 -3.88
N ILE A 109 1.59 20.17 -3.57
CA ILE A 109 2.44 21.02 -2.73
C ILE A 109 2.75 22.35 -3.41
N GLU A 110 3.02 22.33 -4.72
CA GLU A 110 3.33 23.53 -5.51
C GLU A 110 2.13 24.49 -5.61
N ARG A 111 0.91 23.97 -5.68
CA ARG A 111 -0.33 24.76 -5.79
C ARG A 111 -0.91 25.21 -4.45
N GLN A 112 -0.45 24.63 -3.35
CA GLN A 112 -0.90 25.03 -2.02
C GLN A 112 -0.03 26.17 -1.50
N GLU A 113 -0.65 27.32 -1.27
CA GLU A 113 0.02 28.44 -0.63
C GLU A 113 0.22 28.18 0.88
N PRO A 114 1.36 28.60 1.45
CA PRO A 114 1.59 28.48 2.89
C PRO A 114 0.78 29.53 3.67
N HIS A 115 0.42 29.19 4.91
CA HIS A 115 -0.36 30.02 5.83
C HIS A 115 -1.75 30.41 5.32
N GLN A 116 -2.31 29.60 4.44
CA GLN A 116 -3.69 29.70 3.96
C GLN A 116 -4.43 28.41 4.25
N ASP A 117 -5.76 28.47 4.21
CA ASP A 117 -6.58 27.27 4.30
C ASP A 117 -6.21 26.26 3.19
N VAL A 118 -6.44 24.98 3.46
CA VAL A 118 -6.22 23.91 2.48
C VAL A 118 -7.12 24.15 1.27
N ASN A 119 -6.52 24.18 0.07
CA ASN A 119 -7.26 24.26 -1.18
C ASN A 119 -7.94 22.92 -1.47
N VAL A 120 -9.18 22.79 -0.98
CA VAL A 120 -9.97 21.55 -1.08
C VAL A 120 -10.21 21.13 -2.53
N SER A 121 -10.38 22.07 -3.46
CA SER A 121 -10.55 21.76 -4.88
C SER A 121 -9.29 21.10 -5.46
N ASN A 122 -8.11 21.66 -5.16
CA ASN A 122 -6.83 21.09 -5.58
C ASN A 122 -6.60 19.69 -5.00
N VAL A 123 -6.99 19.49 -3.74
CA VAL A 123 -6.92 18.17 -3.08
C VAL A 123 -7.85 17.17 -3.78
N ALA A 124 -9.12 17.52 -3.99
CA ALA A 124 -10.09 16.64 -4.64
C ALA A 124 -9.66 16.25 -6.06
N GLU A 125 -9.22 17.22 -6.87
CA GLU A 125 -8.70 16.96 -8.23
C GLU A 125 -7.50 15.99 -8.21
N ALA A 126 -6.59 16.18 -7.26
CA ALA A 126 -5.43 15.31 -7.12
C ALA A 126 -5.80 13.89 -6.66
N MET A 127 -6.82 13.73 -5.82
CA MET A 127 -7.33 12.42 -5.43
C MET A 127 -7.98 11.69 -6.61
N ASP A 128 -8.81 12.38 -7.40
CA ASP A 128 -9.40 11.83 -8.63
C ASP A 128 -8.32 11.37 -9.61
N ALA A 129 -7.29 12.20 -9.80
CA ALA A 129 -6.15 11.87 -10.64
C ALA A 129 -5.36 10.67 -10.09
N LEU A 130 -5.15 10.60 -8.78
CA LEU A 130 -4.46 9.48 -8.13
C LEU A 130 -5.19 8.16 -8.33
N MET A 131 -6.52 8.16 -8.25
CA MET A 131 -7.34 6.98 -8.51
C MET A 131 -7.19 6.49 -9.96
N LYS A 132 -7.23 7.41 -10.94
CA LYS A 132 -6.99 7.09 -12.35
C LYS A 132 -5.59 6.50 -12.58
N VAL A 133 -4.57 7.08 -11.93
CA VAL A 133 -3.19 6.57 -12.00
C VAL A 133 -3.09 5.13 -11.50
N HIS A 134 -3.76 4.79 -10.40
CA HIS A 134 -3.73 3.44 -9.86
C HIS A 134 -4.55 2.47 -10.73
N ASP A 135 -5.72 2.90 -11.23
CA ASP A 135 -6.54 2.08 -12.12
C ASP A 135 -5.79 1.70 -13.41
N GLU A 136 -5.14 2.68 -14.06
CA GLU A 136 -4.26 2.42 -15.21
C GLU A 136 -3.05 1.54 -14.81
N GLY A 137 -2.52 1.78 -13.61
CA GLY A 137 -1.37 1.08 -13.05
C GLY A 137 -1.56 -0.42 -12.95
N TYR A 138 -2.74 -0.88 -12.51
CA TYR A 138 -3.04 -2.32 -12.40
C TYR A 138 -2.92 -3.03 -13.75
N SER A 139 -3.53 -2.46 -14.79
CA SER A 139 -3.47 -3.01 -16.15
C SER A 139 -2.04 -3.06 -16.70
N LEU A 140 -1.27 -2.00 -16.49
CA LEU A 140 0.14 -1.92 -16.90
C LEU A 140 1.02 -2.90 -16.13
N ALA A 141 0.79 -3.08 -14.82
CA ALA A 141 1.50 -4.05 -14.00
C ALA A 141 1.25 -5.48 -14.46
N ALA A 142 -0.02 -5.83 -14.70
CA ALA A 142 -0.37 -7.15 -15.21
C ALA A 142 0.22 -7.41 -16.61
N ALA A 143 0.25 -6.40 -17.49
CA ALA A 143 0.91 -6.50 -18.79
C ALA A 143 2.43 -6.72 -18.64
N ARG A 144 3.09 -5.96 -17.75
CA ARG A 144 4.54 -6.09 -17.54
C ARG A 144 4.93 -7.44 -16.95
N ILE A 145 4.13 -8.00 -16.05
CA ILE A 145 4.36 -9.36 -15.51
C ILE A 145 4.28 -10.39 -16.63
N ARG A 146 3.27 -10.30 -17.52
CA ARG A 146 3.13 -11.19 -18.68
C ARG A 146 4.32 -11.09 -19.64
N GLU A 147 4.77 -9.87 -19.94
CA GLU A 147 5.98 -9.66 -20.75
C GLU A 147 7.22 -10.31 -20.12
N LEU A 148 7.49 -10.06 -18.84
CA LEU A 148 8.64 -10.62 -18.13
C LEU A 148 8.62 -12.15 -18.09
N ARG A 149 7.44 -12.75 -18.01
CA ARG A 149 7.28 -14.21 -18.10
C ARG A 149 7.65 -14.73 -19.47
N LYS A 150 7.12 -14.11 -20.53
CA LYS A 150 7.47 -14.45 -21.91
C LYS A 150 8.98 -14.31 -22.16
N GLU A 151 9.58 -13.21 -21.70
CA GLU A 151 11.04 -12.97 -21.76
C GLU A 151 11.84 -14.08 -21.04
N ARG A 152 11.31 -14.60 -19.94
CA ARG A 152 11.92 -15.70 -19.16
C ARG A 152 11.61 -17.09 -19.70
N GLY A 153 11.01 -17.19 -20.89
CA GLY A 153 10.66 -18.46 -21.52
C GLY A 153 9.50 -19.20 -20.86
N TRP A 154 8.69 -18.50 -20.07
CA TRP A 154 7.45 -19.09 -19.55
C TRP A 154 6.47 -19.24 -20.70
N VAL A 155 5.99 -20.45 -20.89
CA VAL A 155 4.95 -20.75 -21.87
C VAL A 155 3.61 -20.56 -21.18
N GLU A 156 2.82 -19.58 -21.61
CA GLU A 156 1.41 -19.49 -21.22
C GLU A 156 0.75 -20.82 -21.58
N VAL A 157 0.39 -21.62 -20.56
CA VAL A 157 -0.42 -22.81 -20.77
C VAL A 157 -1.84 -22.31 -20.94
N PRO A 158 -2.49 -22.47 -22.11
CA PRO A 158 -3.88 -22.05 -22.26
C PRO A 158 -4.71 -22.62 -21.11
N LEU A 159 -5.65 -21.86 -20.54
CA LEU A 159 -6.54 -22.34 -19.45
C LEU A 159 -7.17 -23.71 -19.77
N SER A 160 -7.45 -23.98 -21.05
CA SER A 160 -7.96 -25.28 -21.54
C SER A 160 -6.92 -26.42 -21.55
N ALA A 161 -5.63 -26.10 -21.63
CA ALA A 161 -4.52 -27.04 -21.50
C ALA A 161 -4.16 -27.26 -20.01
N ALA A 162 -4.27 -26.24 -19.17
CA ALA A 162 -4.13 -26.35 -17.71
C ALA A 162 -5.29 -27.17 -17.10
N ALA A 163 -6.52 -26.96 -17.57
CA ALA A 163 -7.67 -27.81 -17.24
C ALA A 163 -7.44 -29.26 -17.70
N ARG A 164 -6.87 -29.46 -18.90
CA ARG A 164 -6.53 -30.80 -19.39
C ARG A 164 -5.41 -31.49 -18.59
N SER A 165 -4.44 -30.75 -18.07
CA SER A 165 -3.41 -31.31 -17.17
C SER A 165 -3.98 -31.64 -15.80
N LEU A 166 -5.01 -30.93 -15.33
CA LEU A 166 -5.75 -31.23 -14.10
C LEU A 166 -6.71 -32.43 -14.26
N THR A 167 -7.16 -32.73 -15.49
CA THR A 167 -7.98 -33.93 -15.80
C THR A 167 -7.16 -35.17 -16.16
N LYS A 168 -5.85 -35.02 -16.42
CA LYS A 168 -4.98 -36.19 -16.50
C LYS A 168 -4.81 -36.72 -15.08
N PRO A 169 -5.16 -37.98 -14.79
CA PRO A 169 -4.86 -38.55 -13.49
C PRO A 169 -3.35 -38.46 -13.30
N ALA A 170 -2.93 -37.66 -12.33
CA ALA A 170 -1.55 -37.72 -11.85
C ALA A 170 -1.26 -39.18 -11.47
N PRO A 171 -0.04 -39.70 -11.72
CA PRO A 171 0.33 -41.01 -11.18
C PRO A 171 0.00 -40.99 -9.69
N PHE A 172 -0.79 -42.00 -9.28
CA PHE A 172 -1.37 -42.07 -7.94
C PHE A 172 -0.27 -41.91 -6.90
N ASN A 173 -0.20 -40.73 -6.30
CA ASN A 173 0.62 -40.48 -5.13
C ASN A 173 -0.31 -40.68 -3.91
N PRO A 174 -0.18 -41.80 -3.16
CA PRO A 174 -1.04 -42.09 -2.03
C PRO A 174 -1.00 -41.02 -0.92
N GLU A 175 -0.02 -40.13 -0.91
CA GLU A 175 0.05 -38.99 0.03
C GLU A 175 -0.87 -37.82 -0.37
N ALA A 176 -1.17 -37.66 -1.66
CA ALA A 176 -2.00 -36.56 -2.19
C ALA A 176 -3.52 -36.79 -2.01
N ALA A 177 -3.93 -38.00 -1.64
CA ALA A 177 -5.32 -38.36 -1.39
C ALA A 177 -5.93 -37.70 -0.13
N ASN A 178 -5.13 -36.99 0.66
CA ASN A 178 -5.60 -36.24 1.84
C ASN A 178 -5.94 -34.76 1.57
N ASN A 179 -5.90 -34.30 0.31
CA ASN A 179 -6.09 -32.88 -0.02
C ASN A 179 -7.51 -32.36 0.24
N ASP A 180 -8.54 -33.21 0.25
CA ASP A 180 -9.91 -32.79 0.56
C ASP A 180 -10.09 -32.53 2.08
N LYS A 181 -9.33 -33.25 2.91
CA LYS A 181 -9.20 -32.96 4.34
C LYS A 181 -8.34 -31.73 4.57
N ALA A 182 -7.32 -31.49 3.74
CA ALA A 182 -6.45 -30.31 3.81
C ALA A 182 -7.18 -29.01 3.46
N LEU A 183 -8.05 -29.02 2.44
CA LEU A 183 -8.88 -27.87 2.06
C LEU A 183 -9.94 -27.54 3.12
N ARG A 184 -10.51 -28.57 3.78
CA ARG A 184 -11.45 -28.40 4.91
C ARG A 184 -10.75 -28.00 6.22
N LEU A 185 -9.50 -28.43 6.44
CA LEU A 185 -8.64 -27.96 7.54
C LEU A 185 -8.12 -26.53 7.31
N TRP A 186 -7.97 -26.12 6.05
CA TRP A 186 -7.55 -24.77 5.63
C TRP A 186 -8.51 -23.67 6.12
N LEU A 187 -9.80 -24.00 6.24
CA LEU A 187 -10.85 -23.05 6.64
C LEU A 187 -11.02 -22.93 8.17
N HIS A 188 -10.44 -23.82 8.99
CA HIS A 188 -10.84 -23.95 10.41
C HIS A 188 -9.74 -24.19 11.47
N GLY A 189 -8.44 -24.03 11.20
CA GLY A 189 -7.38 -24.31 12.19
C GLY A 189 -6.55 -23.10 12.65
N ALA A 190 -6.67 -22.70 13.92
CA ALA A 190 -5.79 -21.76 14.61
C ALA A 190 -4.38 -22.35 14.90
N PRO A 191 -3.37 -21.54 15.25
CA PRO A 191 -1.95 -21.93 15.19
C PRO A 191 -1.50 -22.76 16.41
N GLY A 192 -0.69 -23.79 16.15
CA GLY A 192 0.02 -24.55 17.20
C GLY A 192 0.44 -25.99 16.86
N SER A 193 0.18 -26.51 15.66
CA SER A 193 0.43 -27.93 15.36
C SER A 193 1.89 -28.23 14.94
N PRO A 194 2.50 -29.33 15.46
CA PRO A 194 3.81 -29.84 15.02
C PRO A 194 3.93 -30.14 13.51
N LEU A 195 2.81 -30.32 12.82
CA LEU A 195 2.74 -30.50 11.36
C LEU A 195 3.19 -29.25 10.57
N VAL A 196 3.25 -28.07 11.22
CA VAL A 196 3.69 -26.81 10.58
C VAL A 196 5.22 -26.82 10.36
N HIS A 197 5.99 -27.46 11.24
CA HIS A 197 7.45 -27.56 11.08
C HIS A 197 7.83 -28.50 9.92
N GLU A 198 7.13 -29.64 9.81
CA GLU A 198 7.29 -30.61 8.71
C GLU A 198 6.83 -30.02 7.36
N ARG A 199 5.83 -29.13 7.36
CA ARG A 199 5.33 -28.44 6.15
C ARG A 199 6.19 -27.29 5.67
N LEU A 200 6.96 -26.67 6.56
CA LEU A 200 7.94 -25.64 6.20
C LEU A 200 9.14 -26.22 5.44
N GLU A 201 9.47 -27.48 5.67
CA GLU A 201 10.45 -28.21 4.83
C GLU A 201 9.87 -28.56 3.46
N LEU A 202 8.56 -28.87 3.38
CA LEU A 202 7.87 -29.16 2.11
C LEU A 202 7.58 -27.93 1.24
N MET A 203 7.55 -26.72 1.80
CA MET A 203 7.37 -25.45 1.04
C MET A 203 8.68 -24.76 0.67
N SER A 204 9.80 -25.19 1.24
CA SER A 204 11.15 -24.75 0.84
C SER A 204 11.54 -25.01 -0.63
N PRO A 205 10.94 -25.96 -1.40
CA PRO A 205 11.30 -26.15 -2.79
C PRO A 205 10.47 -25.32 -3.76
N LEU A 206 9.43 -24.57 -3.33
CA LEU A 206 8.57 -23.89 -4.30
C LEU A 206 9.30 -22.72 -4.96
N ARG A 207 9.77 -22.92 -6.19
CA ARG A 207 10.50 -21.91 -6.97
C ARG A 207 9.49 -20.88 -7.48
N PRO A 208 9.92 -19.64 -7.81
CA PRO A 208 9.06 -18.62 -8.40
C PRO A 208 8.21 -19.10 -9.60
N THR A 209 8.64 -20.18 -10.28
CA THR A 209 7.97 -20.88 -11.39
C THR A 209 6.64 -21.58 -11.04
N GLU A 210 6.32 -21.83 -9.77
CA GLU A 210 5.09 -22.54 -9.38
C GLU A 210 3.94 -21.61 -8.99
N LEU A 211 4.15 -20.29 -9.07
CA LEU A 211 3.12 -19.30 -8.76
C LEU A 211 2.17 -18.97 -9.93
N GLY A 212 2.36 -19.59 -11.11
CA GLY A 212 1.43 -19.49 -12.24
C GLY A 212 0.98 -18.05 -12.54
N GLU A 213 -0.31 -17.86 -12.86
CA GLU A 213 -0.99 -16.56 -13.09
C GLU A 213 -1.36 -15.79 -11.80
N ALA A 214 -0.98 -16.26 -10.60
CA ALA A 214 -1.48 -15.72 -9.35
C ALA A 214 -1.22 -14.21 -9.13
N PRO A 215 -0.06 -13.65 -9.52
CA PRO A 215 0.16 -12.20 -9.49
C PRO A 215 -0.80 -11.39 -10.37
N GLU A 216 -1.06 -11.80 -11.62
CA GLU A 216 -1.98 -11.08 -12.50
C GLU A 216 -3.43 -11.19 -12.04
N VAL A 217 -3.84 -12.38 -11.59
CA VAL A 217 -5.18 -12.59 -11.00
C VAL A 217 -5.36 -11.70 -9.77
N PHE A 218 -4.33 -11.58 -8.93
CA PHE A 218 -4.37 -10.68 -7.78
C PHE A 218 -4.49 -9.22 -8.20
N LEU A 219 -3.72 -8.75 -9.19
CA LEU A 219 -3.83 -7.38 -9.69
C LEU A 219 -5.23 -7.06 -10.24
N VAL A 220 -5.81 -7.97 -11.02
CA VAL A 220 -7.16 -7.80 -11.57
C VAL A 220 -8.21 -7.79 -10.46
N ALA A 221 -8.12 -8.70 -9.49
CA ALA A 221 -9.03 -8.73 -8.35
C ALA A 221 -8.93 -7.43 -7.50
N SER A 222 -7.71 -6.96 -7.24
CA SER A 222 -7.46 -5.70 -6.52
C SER A 222 -7.97 -4.48 -7.28
N GLN A 223 -7.84 -4.46 -8.62
CA GLN A 223 -8.40 -3.42 -9.47
C GLN A 223 -9.92 -3.35 -9.33
N GLU A 224 -10.62 -4.48 -9.48
CA GLU A 224 -12.09 -4.55 -9.33
C GLU A 224 -12.55 -4.17 -7.92
N SER A 225 -11.82 -4.60 -6.89
CA SER A 225 -12.09 -4.17 -5.51
C SER A 225 -11.91 -2.66 -5.34
N SER A 226 -10.89 -2.06 -5.96
CA SER A 226 -10.63 -0.61 -5.86
C SER A 226 -11.69 0.23 -6.58
N ARG A 227 -12.27 -0.28 -7.67
CA ARG A 227 -13.35 0.36 -8.42
C ARG A 227 -14.68 0.32 -7.67
N SER A 228 -14.92 -0.77 -6.94
CA SER A 228 -16.17 -0.98 -6.18
C SER A 228 -16.17 -0.31 -4.80
N ALA A 229 -15.00 -0.07 -4.21
CA ALA A 229 -14.84 0.60 -2.93
C ALA A 229 -14.17 1.97 -3.10
N MET A 230 -14.96 3.00 -3.42
CA MET A 230 -14.47 4.38 -3.47
C MET A 230 -13.95 4.80 -2.09
N PRO A 231 -12.76 5.44 -1.99
CA PRO A 231 -12.25 5.92 -0.72
C PRO A 231 -13.22 6.94 -0.09
N THR A 232 -13.50 6.78 1.20
CA THR A 232 -14.38 7.68 1.97
C THR A 232 -13.96 9.15 1.85
N LEU A 233 -12.65 9.41 1.75
CA LEU A 233 -12.05 10.73 1.62
C LEU A 233 -12.34 11.46 0.30
N MET A 234 -12.97 10.81 -0.68
CA MET A 234 -13.40 11.46 -1.92
C MET A 234 -14.59 12.43 -1.70
N CYS A 235 -15.27 12.34 -0.56
CA CYS A 235 -16.32 13.28 -0.20
C CYS A 235 -15.71 14.56 0.38
N ARG A 236 -16.09 15.72 -0.17
CA ARG A 236 -15.58 17.03 0.27
C ARG A 236 -15.70 17.25 1.79
N SER A 237 -16.84 16.89 2.38
CA SER A 237 -17.07 16.97 3.82
C SER A 237 -16.09 16.14 4.66
N HIS A 238 -15.58 15.03 4.11
CA HIS A 238 -14.57 14.22 4.78
C HIS A 238 -13.17 14.83 4.66
N ILE A 239 -12.85 15.51 3.54
CA ILE A 239 -11.61 16.30 3.42
C ILE A 239 -11.59 17.37 4.51
N ASP A 240 -12.69 18.14 4.64
CA ASP A 240 -12.80 19.20 5.65
C ASP A 240 -12.70 18.65 7.08
N ALA A 241 -13.33 17.50 7.37
CA ALA A 241 -13.22 16.84 8.66
C ALA A 241 -11.80 16.34 8.96
N THR A 242 -11.08 15.84 7.95
CA THR A 242 -9.67 15.45 8.08
C THR A 242 -8.77 16.65 8.32
N CYS A 243 -8.96 17.76 7.60
CA CYS A 243 -8.25 19.01 7.85
C CYS A 243 -8.48 19.49 9.28
N SER A 244 -9.73 19.49 9.75
CA SER A 244 -10.08 19.86 11.14
C SER A 244 -9.39 18.97 12.17
N THR A 245 -9.26 17.67 11.88
CA THR A 245 -8.52 16.72 12.75
C THR A 245 -7.04 17.06 12.81
N LEU A 246 -6.43 17.40 11.67
CA LEU A 246 -5.03 17.78 11.57
C LEU A 246 -4.75 19.11 12.27
N ASP A 247 -5.61 20.13 12.11
CA ASP A 247 -5.52 21.42 12.80
C ASP A 247 -5.60 21.26 14.31
N ASN A 248 -6.58 20.48 14.79
CA ASN A 248 -6.72 20.18 16.21
C ASN A 248 -5.44 19.51 16.76
N ALA A 249 -4.91 18.51 16.05
CA ALA A 249 -3.68 17.81 16.44
C ALA A 249 -2.44 18.73 16.41
N ALA A 250 -2.36 19.67 15.46
CA ALA A 250 -1.28 20.66 15.40
C ALA A 250 -1.33 21.62 16.60
N SER A 251 -2.52 22.08 16.96
CA SER A 251 -2.75 23.06 18.03
C SER A 251 -2.48 22.53 19.45
N MET A 252 -2.62 21.22 19.68
CA MET A 252 -2.34 20.61 20.99
C MET A 252 -0.85 20.65 21.34
N GLY A 253 0.04 20.49 20.35
CA GLY A 253 1.49 20.54 20.55
C GLY A 253 2.02 21.90 21.03
N ASP A 254 1.41 22.99 20.57
CA ASP A 254 1.83 24.35 20.96
C ASP A 254 1.48 24.70 22.42
N LYS A 255 0.47 24.04 23.01
CA LYS A 255 0.06 24.27 24.40
C LYS A 255 1.04 23.64 25.40
N GLU A 256 1.55 22.45 25.10
CA GLU A 256 2.50 21.75 25.97
C GLU A 256 3.90 22.40 25.96
N GLY A 257 4.34 22.90 24.79
CA GLY A 257 5.62 23.61 24.67
C GLY A 257 5.70 24.92 25.48
N ARG A 258 4.59 25.65 25.63
CA ARG A 258 4.53 26.89 26.42
C ARG A 258 4.50 26.64 27.93
N GLY A 259 3.91 25.53 28.38
CA GLY A 259 3.88 25.14 29.79
C GLY A 259 5.22 24.61 30.32
N ALA A 260 6.04 24.01 29.45
CA ALA A 260 7.36 23.51 29.82
C ALA A 260 8.44 24.60 29.91
N ALA A 261 8.30 25.71 29.18
CA ALA A 261 9.22 26.86 29.23
C ALA A 261 9.01 27.78 30.46
N GLN A 262 8.02 27.48 31.30
CA GLN A 262 7.72 28.23 32.53
C GLN A 262 8.07 27.46 33.82
N ARG A 263 8.80 26.33 33.70
CA ARG A 263 9.37 25.58 34.83
C ARG A 263 10.88 25.55 34.72
#